data_AF-A0A4Q7LGW9-F1
#
_entry.id   AF-A0A4Q7LGW9-F1
#
_cell.length_a   1.000
_cell.length_b   1.000
_cell.length_c   1.000
_cell.angle_alpha   90.00
_cell.angle_beta   90.00
_cell.angle_gamma   90.00
#
_symmetry.space_group_name_H-M   'P 1'
#
loop_
_entity.id
_entity.type
_entity.pdbx_description
1 polymer ?
#
loop_
_entity_poly.entity_id
_entity_poly.type
_entity_poly.pdbx_seq_one_letter_code
_entity_poly.pdbx_strand_id
1 'polypeptide(L)' 'MHALIDFFSTDYGLMSAIVIAITLGMGAFFTHFFLSHMRADEAAAKAAAAKSGQA' A
#
# COMPACT_ATOMS: atom_id res chain seq x y z
N MET A 1 -25.65 16.95 -5.69
CA MET A 1 -24.95 15.66 -5.53
C MET A 1 -25.29 15.07 -4.16
N HIS A 2 -26.45 14.40 -4.03
CA HIS A 2 -26.87 13.73 -2.78
C HIS A 2 -26.84 12.19 -2.89
N ALA A 3 -26.53 11.66 -4.07
CA ALA A 3 -26.52 10.21 -4.31
C ALA A 3 -25.39 9.47 -3.56
N LEU A 4 -24.21 10.10 -3.40
CA LEU A 4 -23.09 9.47 -2.69
C LEU A 4 -23.34 9.35 -1.19
N ILE A 5 -24.11 10.29 -0.63
CA ILE A 5 -24.41 10.38 0.80
C ILE A 5 -25.58 9.44 1.15
N ASP A 6 -26.61 9.38 0.32
CA ASP A 6 -27.74 8.44 0.48
C ASP A 6 -27.30 6.97 0.30
N PHE A 7 -26.33 6.70 -0.58
CA PHE A 7 -25.72 5.38 -0.69
C PHE A 7 -24.92 5.04 0.56
N PHE A 8 -24.12 5.98 1.08
CA PHE A 8 -23.37 5.82 2.33
C PHE A 8 -24.25 5.62 3.56
N SER A 9 -25.46 6.15 3.56
CA SER A 9 -26.40 6.08 4.70
C SER A 9 -27.34 4.86 4.63
N THR A 10 -27.39 4.16 3.50
CA THR A 10 -28.06 2.86 3.36
C THR A 10 -27.11 1.76 3.82
N ASP A 11 -27.59 0.79 4.62
CA ASP A 11 -26.76 -0.30 5.21
C ASP A 11 -25.80 -0.98 4.23
N TYR A 12 -26.19 -1.07 2.95
CA TYR A 12 -25.36 -1.65 1.87
C TYR A 12 -24.16 -0.78 1.46
N GLY A 13 -24.31 0.53 1.36
CA GLY A 13 -23.22 1.38 0.90
C GLY A 13 -22.18 1.65 1.99
N LEU A 14 -22.59 1.70 3.26
CA LEU A 14 -21.65 1.76 4.38
C LEU A 14 -20.81 0.48 4.47
N MET A 15 -21.44 -0.70 4.37
CA MET A 15 -20.75 -1.99 4.31
C MET A 15 -19.77 -2.06 3.13
N SER A 16 -20.19 -1.64 1.93
CA SER A 16 -19.32 -1.61 0.76
C SER A 16 -18.15 -0.63 0.92
N ALA A 17 -18.40 0.56 1.48
CA ALA A 17 -17.37 1.55 1.74
C ALA A 17 -16.32 1.06 2.73
N ILE A 18 -16.73 0.35 3.79
CA ILE A 18 -15.82 -0.28 4.75
C ILE A 18 -14.94 -1.32 4.04
N VAL A 19 -15.53 -2.21 3.23
CA VAL A 19 -14.74 -3.20 2.48
C VAL A 19 -13.74 -2.52 1.55
N ILE A 20 -14.16 -1.51 0.79
CA ILE A 20 -13.28 -0.76 -0.10
C ILE A 20 -12.13 -0.12 0.69
N ALA A 21 -12.42 0.50 1.83
CA ALA A 21 -11.40 1.10 2.69
C ALA A 21 -10.41 0.05 3.21
N ILE A 22 -10.89 -1.13 3.61
CA ILE A 22 -10.04 -2.25 4.05
C ILE A 22 -9.19 -2.77 2.89
N THR A 23 -9.77 -3.00 1.71
CA THR A 23 -9.04 -3.48 0.52
C THR A 23 -7.94 -2.50 0.10
N LEU A 24 -8.26 -1.20 0.04
CA LEU A 24 -7.28 -0.16 -0.28
C LEU A 24 -6.22 -0.03 0.82
N GLY A 25 -6.62 -0.11 2.10
CA GLY A 25 -5.70 -0.09 3.23
C GLY A 25 -4.72 -1.26 3.20
N MET A 26 -5.19 -2.47 2.91
CA MET A 26 -4.34 -3.65 2.72
C MET A 26 -3.39 -3.46 1.54
N GLY A 27 -3.90 -3.00 0.39
CA GLY A 27 -3.09 -2.75 -0.79
C GLY A 27 -1.96 -1.76 -0.50
N ALA A 28 -2.29 -0.61 0.08
CA ALA A 28 -1.30 0.41 0.47
C ALA A 28 -0.32 -0.11 1.52
N PHE A 29 -0.77 -0.88 2.52
CA PHE A 29 0.10 -1.49 3.52
C PHE A 29 1.09 -2.46 2.90
N PHE A 30 0.65 -3.34 2.01
CA PHE A 30 1.55 -4.24 1.29
C PHE A 30 2.54 -3.46 0.44
N THR A 31 2.08 -2.49 -0.36
CA THR A 31 2.99 -1.65 -1.16
C THR A 31 4.01 -0.94 -0.28
N HIS A 32 3.59 -0.37 0.85
CA HIS A 32 4.49 0.28 1.80
C HIS A 32 5.47 -0.72 2.45
N PHE A 33 4.99 -1.89 2.85
CA PHE A 33 5.81 -2.96 3.43
C PHE A 33 6.87 -3.46 2.44
N PHE A 34 6.48 -3.72 1.20
CA PHE A 34 7.38 -4.11 0.12
C PHE A 34 8.36 -2.99 -0.22
N LEU A 35 7.95 -1.73 -0.32
CA LEU A 35 8.88 -0.61 -0.52
C LEU A 35 9.88 -0.48 0.62
N SER A 36 9.44 -0.66 1.86
CA SER A 36 10.32 -0.59 3.03
C SER A 36 11.32 -1.74 3.07
N HIS A 37 10.90 -2.96 2.69
CA HIS A 37 11.79 -4.11 2.55
C HIS A 37 12.75 -3.95 1.36
N MET A 38 12.24 -3.49 0.22
CA MET A 38 13.06 -3.22 -0.96
C MET A 38 14.09 -2.13 -0.68
N ARG A 39 13.79 -1.08 0.10
CA ARG A 39 14.83 -0.11 0.50
C ARG A 39 15.94 -0.75 1.34
N ALA A 40 15.61 -1.74 2.17
CA ALA A 40 16.62 -2.48 2.93
C ALA A 40 17.46 -3.39 2.01
N ASP A 41 16.83 -4.07 1.05
CA ASP A 41 17.51 -4.90 0.05
C ASP A 41 18.31 -4.07 -0.96
N GLU A 42 17.81 -2.92 -1.39
CA GLU A 42 18.51 -1.97 -2.26
C GLU A 42 19.72 -1.38 -1.54
N ALA A 43 19.64 -1.10 -0.24
CA ALA A 43 20.79 -0.66 0.53
C ALA A 43 21.86 -1.76 0.62
N ALA A 44 21.45 -3.02 0.83
CA ALA A 44 22.35 -4.17 0.84
C ALA A 44 22.94 -4.45 -0.55
N ALA A 45 22.13 -4.37 -1.61
CA ALA A 45 22.56 -4.57 -2.99
C ALA A 45 23.46 -3.44 -3.48
N LYS A 46 23.20 -2.18 -3.08
CA LYS A 46 24.06 -1.04 -3.39
C LYS A 46 25.38 -1.11 -2.63
N ALA A 47 25.38 -1.62 -1.39
CA ALA A 47 26.61 -1.89 -0.64
C ALA A 47 27.41 -3.07 -1.23
N ALA A 48 26.74 -4.10 -1.74
CA ALA A 48 27.38 -5.20 -2.46
C ALA A 48 27.94 -4.76 -3.82
N ALA A 49 27.20 -3.97 -4.59
CA ALA A 49 27.63 -3.39 -5.87
C ALA A 49 28.80 -2.40 -5.70
N ALA A 50 28.80 -1.61 -4.61
CA ALA A 50 29.92 -0.73 -4.27
C ALA A 50 31.19 -1.52 -3.92
N LYS A 51 31.06 -2.72 -3.33
CA LYS A 51 32.21 -3.61 -3.06
C LYS A 51 32.71 -4.35 -4.30
N SER A 52 31.84 -4.70 -5.24
CA SER A 52 32.25 -5.40 -6.49
C SER A 52 32.86 -4.48 -7.54
N GLY A 53 32.71 -3.15 -7.43
CA GLY A 53 33.39 -2.17 -8.28
C GLY A 53 34.75 -1.70 -7.76
N GLN A 54 35.20 -2.21 -6.61
CA GLN A 54 36.46 -1.84 -5.95
C GLN A 54 37.47 -3.02 -5.93
N ALA A 55 37.23 -4.07 -6.73
CA ALA A 55 38.12 -5.23 -6.89
C ALA A 55 38.74 -5.24 -8.29
#